data_AF-A0A3C0TGV6-F1
#
_entry.id   AF-A0A3C0TGV6-F1
#
_cell.length_a   1.000
_cell.length_b   1.000
_cell.length_c   1.000
_cell.angle_alpha   90.00
_cell.angle_beta   90.00
_cell.angle_gamma   90.00
#
_symmetry.space_group_name_H-M   'P 1'
#
loop_
_entity.id
_entity.type
_entity.pdbx_description
1 polymer ?
#
loop_
_entity_poly.entity_id
_entity_poly.type
_entity_poly.pdbx_seq_one_letter_code
_entity_poly.pdbx_strand_id
1 'polypeptide(L)'
;MPMKEVVCFFIKGREFGVDVSQMKTIAHTSELKTREKLPEFIKGIVEIHGEQIPLVDIEQLLRIPDVQAKAEKRFVVLISKNGEYAIESDGISEIVMIEDKDVQHVPGFFNKDETNYADCVIRKNNNTLVVVIDPDGMMNDAQTAAFNHVTRDIRKEREEELKRKREEERRRKEEEKRKREEEIAQMEKERMAELTAEKASNDAKEGKEKPSKEGKADKPVNSEKTGDEKPSKEVEGEKTKEEVKDE
;
A
#
# COMPACT_ATOMS: atom_id res chain seq x y z
N MET A 1 -6.50 24.81 28.31
CA MET A 1 -6.24 24.87 26.86
C MET A 1 -7.26 23.94 26.20
N PRO A 2 -7.19 23.40 24.95
CA PRO A 2 -7.93 22.17 24.67
C PRO A 2 -7.58 21.09 25.70
N MET A 3 -8.54 20.25 26.09
CA MET A 3 -8.27 19.08 26.92
C MET A 3 -7.31 18.14 26.18
N LYS A 4 -6.30 17.61 26.88
CA LYS A 4 -5.46 16.53 26.34
C LYS A 4 -6.12 15.18 26.60
N GLU A 5 -6.06 14.30 25.62
CA GLU A 5 -6.28 12.86 25.81
C GLU A 5 -4.92 12.18 25.98
N VAL A 6 -4.78 11.37 27.02
CA VAL A 6 -3.55 10.59 27.28
C VAL A 6 -3.90 9.12 27.36
N VAL A 7 -3.18 8.29 26.60
CA VAL A 7 -3.27 6.83 26.70
C VAL A 7 -2.30 6.37 27.77
N CYS A 8 -2.80 5.72 28.80
CA CYS A 8 -1.99 5.15 29.87
C CYS A 8 -1.72 3.66 29.62
N PHE A 9 -0.47 3.22 29.80
CA PHE A 9 0.00 1.87 29.53
C PHE A 9 1.14 1.47 30.49
N PHE A 10 1.43 0.17 30.57
CA PHE A 10 2.39 -0.37 31.54
C PHE A 10 3.73 -0.72 30.89
N ILE A 11 4.84 -0.38 31.55
CA ILE A 11 6.19 -0.85 31.23
C ILE A 11 6.80 -1.44 32.51
N LYS A 12 7.10 -2.74 32.53
CA LYS A 12 7.60 -3.49 33.71
C LYS A 12 6.73 -3.27 34.96
N GLY A 13 5.42 -3.26 34.77
CA GLY A 13 4.42 -3.00 35.82
C GLY A 13 4.34 -1.55 36.33
N ARG A 14 5.05 -0.59 35.74
CA ARG A 14 4.92 0.86 36.02
C ARG A 14 3.99 1.51 35.01
N GLU A 15 3.09 2.37 35.47
CA GLU A 15 2.17 3.09 34.58
C GLU A 15 2.84 4.36 34.00
N PHE A 16 2.80 4.48 32.67
CA PHE A 16 3.24 5.64 31.89
C PHE A 16 2.08 6.12 31.01
N GLY A 17 2.10 7.37 30.58
CA GLY A 17 1.14 7.95 29.64
C GLY A 17 1.84 8.47 28.38
N VAL A 18 1.10 8.58 27.28
CA VAL A 18 1.50 9.42 26.14
C VAL A 18 0.28 10.18 25.61
N ASP A 19 0.51 11.40 25.11
CA ASP A 19 -0.51 12.19 24.41
C ASP A 19 -1.05 11.41 23.20
N VAL A 20 -2.37 11.33 23.03
CA VAL A 20 -3.01 10.63 21.90
C VAL A 20 -2.50 11.17 20.55
N SER A 21 -2.17 12.46 20.45
CA SER A 21 -1.63 13.05 19.23
C SER A 21 -0.22 12.57 18.86
N GLN A 22 0.52 12.00 19.82
CA GLN A 22 1.84 11.40 19.62
C GLN A 22 1.81 9.85 19.59
N MET A 23 0.62 9.24 19.51
CA MET A 23 0.45 7.78 19.39
C MET A 23 -0.27 7.40 18.08
N LYS A 24 0.34 6.53 17.26
CA LYS A 24 -0.24 6.08 15.98
C LYS A 24 -1.18 4.88 16.13
N THR A 25 -0.77 3.85 16.88
CA THR A 25 -1.54 2.60 17.01
C THR A 25 -1.03 1.71 18.15
N ILE A 26 -1.82 0.70 18.52
CA ILE A 26 -1.48 -0.34 19.50
C ILE A 26 -1.73 -1.71 18.83
N ALA A 27 -0.71 -2.56 18.74
CA ALA A 27 -0.79 -3.87 18.11
C ALA A 27 -0.52 -5.01 19.11
N HIS A 28 -1.27 -6.11 19.00
CA HIS A 28 -1.13 -7.29 19.88
C HIS A 28 -0.05 -8.26 19.37
N THR A 29 0.23 -8.23 18.07
CA THR A 29 1.25 -9.07 17.42
C THR A 29 2.00 -8.23 16.40
N SER A 30 3.29 -8.51 16.25
CA SER A 30 4.11 -8.05 15.13
C SER A 30 5.22 -9.07 14.89
N GLU A 31 5.70 -9.18 13.65
CA GLU A 31 6.84 -10.02 13.32
C GLU A 31 8.14 -9.24 13.61
N LEU A 32 8.89 -9.68 14.63
CA LEU A 32 10.19 -9.07 14.96
C LEU A 32 11.27 -9.57 14.01
N LYS A 33 11.69 -8.70 13.09
CA LYS A 33 12.74 -8.93 12.11
C LYS A 33 14.06 -8.40 12.67
N THR A 34 14.88 -9.32 13.18
CA THR A 34 16.26 -9.04 13.60
C THR A 34 17.08 -8.59 12.40
N ARG A 35 17.83 -7.50 12.54
CA ARG A 35 18.69 -6.93 11.49
C ARG A 35 20.10 -6.73 12.04
N GLU A 36 21.11 -7.04 11.24
CA GLU A 36 22.50 -6.78 11.62
C GLU A 36 22.77 -5.28 11.81
N LYS A 37 23.69 -4.94 12.72
CA LYS A 37 24.24 -3.59 12.91
C LYS A 37 23.20 -2.53 13.35
N LEU A 38 22.13 -2.96 14.02
CA LEU A 38 21.27 -2.05 14.77
C LEU A 38 22.01 -1.49 16.01
N PRO A 39 21.74 -0.24 16.42
CA PRO A 39 22.16 0.29 17.71
C PRO A 39 21.53 -0.50 18.87
N GLU A 40 22.21 -0.56 20.02
CA GLU A 40 21.78 -1.36 21.19
C GLU A 40 20.34 -1.03 21.68
N PHE A 41 19.93 0.24 21.58
CA PHE A 41 18.60 0.69 21.98
C PHE A 41 17.48 0.35 20.97
N ILE A 42 17.77 -0.43 19.93
CA ILE A 42 16.80 -0.89 18.92
C ILE A 42 16.81 -2.43 18.89
N LYS A 43 15.82 -3.05 19.55
CA LYS A 43 15.65 -4.51 19.69
C LYS A 43 15.49 -5.23 18.34
N GLY A 44 15.01 -4.54 17.31
CA GLY A 44 14.80 -5.06 15.96
C GLY A 44 13.91 -4.16 15.12
N ILE A 45 13.45 -4.63 13.98
CA ILE A 45 12.40 -3.96 13.18
C ILE A 45 11.11 -4.79 13.28
N VAL A 46 9.98 -4.16 13.56
CA VAL A 46 8.67 -4.84 13.60
C VAL A 46 7.82 -4.44 12.41
N GLU A 47 7.00 -5.36 11.90
CA GLU A 47 6.03 -5.07 10.85
C GLU A 47 4.62 -4.89 11.44
N ILE A 48 4.05 -3.69 11.30
CA ILE A 48 2.74 -3.31 11.82
C ILE A 48 1.94 -2.69 10.67
N HIS A 49 0.77 -3.26 10.35
CA HIS A 49 -0.06 -2.85 9.20
C HIS A 49 0.70 -2.79 7.83
N GLY A 50 1.72 -3.64 7.64
CA GLY A 50 2.57 -3.64 6.45
C GLY A 50 3.61 -2.51 6.40
N GLU A 51 3.80 -1.79 7.52
CA GLU A 51 4.82 -0.77 7.72
C GLU A 51 5.94 -1.35 8.58
N GLN A 52 7.20 -1.16 8.18
CA GLN A 52 8.36 -1.56 8.96
C GLN A 52 8.76 -0.41 9.89
N ILE A 53 8.70 -0.66 11.19
CA ILE A 53 8.88 0.33 12.27
C ILE A 53 10.00 -0.16 13.20
N PRO A 54 11.00 0.67 13.57
CA PRO A 54 12.02 0.27 14.55
C PRO A 54 11.39 -0.03 15.92
N LEU A 55 11.73 -1.17 16.52
CA LEU A 55 11.37 -1.51 17.89
C LEU A 55 12.44 -1.01 18.85
N VAL A 56 12.11 -0.01 19.65
CA VAL A 56 13.02 0.66 20.59
C VAL A 56 12.97 0.01 21.97
N ASP A 57 14.14 -0.14 22.60
CA ASP A 57 14.24 -0.59 23.99
C ASP A 57 13.93 0.56 24.96
N ILE A 58 12.64 0.75 25.22
CA ILE A 58 12.18 1.74 26.20
C ILE A 58 12.61 1.40 27.65
N GLU A 59 12.90 0.13 27.97
CA GLU A 59 13.40 -0.27 29.29
C GLU A 59 14.81 0.29 29.50
N GLN A 60 15.66 0.18 28.47
CA GLN A 60 17.01 0.75 28.45
C GLN A 60 16.98 2.29 28.48
N LEU A 61 16.13 2.93 27.67
CA LEU A 61 16.03 4.40 27.61
C LEU A 61 15.53 5.02 28.92
N LEU A 62 14.47 4.44 29.52
CA LEU A 62 13.93 4.90 30.81
C LEU A 62 14.71 4.37 32.02
N ARG A 63 15.79 3.59 31.80
CA ARG A 63 16.61 2.92 32.81
C ARG A 63 15.78 2.16 33.85
N ILE A 64 14.70 1.50 33.41
CA ILE A 64 13.80 0.78 34.31
C ILE A 64 14.52 -0.51 34.76
N PRO A 65 14.61 -0.79 36.08
CA PRO A 65 15.18 -2.05 36.57
C PRO A 65 14.42 -3.25 36.01
N ASP A 66 15.11 -4.34 35.69
CA ASP A 66 14.45 -5.55 35.18
C ASP A 66 13.55 -6.19 36.26
N VAL A 67 12.25 -5.95 36.13
CA VAL A 67 11.18 -6.58 36.93
C VAL A 67 10.47 -7.61 36.06
N GLN A 68 10.25 -8.80 36.61
CA GLN A 68 9.56 -9.88 35.90
C GLN A 68 8.05 -9.59 35.75
N ALA A 69 7.70 -8.84 34.70
CA ALA A 69 6.31 -8.68 34.28
C ALA A 69 5.77 -9.99 33.69
N LYS A 70 4.54 -10.35 34.08
CA LYS A 70 3.75 -11.44 33.49
C LYS A 70 2.54 -10.84 32.77
N ALA A 71 2.68 -10.54 31.49
CA ALA A 71 1.59 -9.99 30.70
C ALA A 71 1.69 -10.37 29.21
N GLU A 72 0.60 -10.11 28.49
CA GLU A 72 0.54 -10.14 27.03
C GLU A 72 1.27 -8.91 26.49
N LYS A 73 2.46 -9.09 25.90
CA LYS A 73 3.22 -8.00 25.28
C LYS A 73 2.41 -7.35 24.16
N ARG A 74 2.32 -6.02 24.20
CA ARG A 74 1.73 -5.19 23.13
C ARG A 74 2.78 -4.23 22.58
N PHE A 75 2.59 -3.83 21.33
CA PHE A 75 3.43 -2.82 20.68
C PHE A 75 2.66 -1.51 20.63
N VAL A 76 3.17 -0.47 21.29
CA VAL A 76 2.65 0.91 21.16
C VAL A 76 3.52 1.63 20.15
N VAL A 77 2.91 2.20 19.11
CA VAL A 77 3.63 2.97 18.08
C VAL A 77 3.54 4.45 18.41
N LEU A 78 4.70 5.06 18.66
CA LEU A 78 4.86 6.46 19.03
C LEU A 78 5.34 7.29 17.84
N ILE A 79 4.93 8.56 17.81
CA ILE A 79 5.23 9.52 16.75
C ILE A 79 6.18 10.59 17.32
N SER A 80 7.33 10.77 16.67
CA SER A 80 8.29 11.84 16.97
C SER A 80 8.62 12.65 15.71
N LYS A 81 9.22 13.84 15.88
CA LYS A 81 9.83 14.67 14.82
C LYS A 81 10.86 13.92 13.97
N ASN A 82 11.46 12.86 14.51
CA ASN A 82 12.44 12.01 13.85
C ASN A 82 11.80 10.86 13.06
N GLY A 83 10.50 10.62 13.24
CA GLY A 83 9.75 9.50 12.68
C GLY A 83 9.05 8.66 13.73
N GLU A 84 8.49 7.55 13.28
CA GLU A 84 7.73 6.61 14.11
C GLU A 84 8.61 5.50 14.67
N TYR A 85 8.34 5.06 15.89
CA TYR A 85 8.96 3.87 16.47
C TYR A 85 7.98 3.10 17.37
N ALA A 86 8.19 1.80 17.49
CA ALA A 86 7.43 0.93 18.36
C ALA A 86 8.15 0.76 19.70
N ILE A 87 7.37 0.59 20.78
CA ILE A 87 7.86 0.17 22.10
C ILE A 87 7.06 -1.04 22.58
N GLU A 88 7.67 -1.88 23.42
CA GLU A 88 6.95 -2.95 24.10
C GLU A 88 6.25 -2.42 25.36
N SER A 89 5.01 -2.83 25.60
CA SER A 89 4.27 -2.59 26.83
C SER A 89 3.66 -3.88 27.38
N ASP A 90 3.44 -3.93 28.70
CA ASP A 90 2.77 -5.04 29.39
C ASP A 90 1.23 -4.99 29.21
N GLY A 91 0.71 -3.95 28.55
CA GLY A 91 -0.72 -3.72 28.41
C GLY A 91 -1.10 -2.25 28.45
N ILE A 92 -2.35 -1.96 28.11
CA ILE A 92 -2.96 -0.63 28.18
C ILE A 92 -3.82 -0.59 29.45
N SER A 93 -3.78 0.51 30.21
CA SER A 93 -4.63 0.72 31.38
C SER A 93 -5.98 1.32 30.95
N GLU A 94 -5.94 2.54 30.42
CA GLU A 94 -7.10 3.37 30.11
C GLU A 94 -6.70 4.57 29.24
N ILE A 95 -7.67 5.34 28.76
CA ILE A 95 -7.46 6.67 28.17
C ILE A 95 -8.09 7.70 29.11
N VAL A 96 -7.34 8.73 29.48
CA VAL A 96 -7.79 9.79 30.39
C VAL A 96 -7.91 11.13 29.67
N MET A 97 -9.02 11.84 29.94
CA MET A 97 -9.13 13.28 29.67
C MET A 97 -8.37 14.05 30.74
N ILE A 98 -7.61 15.07 30.37
CA ILE A 98 -6.82 15.87 31.31
C ILE A 98 -7.13 17.36 31.13
N GLU A 99 -7.44 18.01 32.25
CA GLU A 99 -7.55 19.46 32.37
C GLU A 99 -6.22 20.06 32.86
N ASP A 100 -5.94 21.32 32.50
CA ASP A 100 -4.71 22.04 32.87
C ASP A 100 -4.39 22.00 34.40
N LYS A 101 -5.40 21.79 35.26
CA LYS A 101 -5.30 21.70 36.73
C LYS A 101 -4.64 20.42 37.25
N ASP A 102 -4.71 19.32 36.49
CA ASP A 102 -4.28 17.98 36.90
C ASP A 102 -2.85 17.65 36.41
N VAL A 103 -2.29 18.56 35.61
CA VAL A 103 -0.92 18.53 35.07
C VAL A 103 0.06 19.14 36.08
N GLN A 104 1.11 18.39 36.41
CA GLN A 104 2.25 18.87 37.19
C GLN A 104 3.49 18.84 36.29
N HIS A 105 4.01 20.01 35.91
CA HIS A 105 5.24 20.09 35.13
C HIS A 105 6.43 19.50 35.90
N VAL A 106 7.30 18.77 35.20
CA VAL A 106 8.53 18.23 35.78
C VAL A 106 9.43 19.39 36.23
N PRO A 107 9.83 19.49 37.51
CA PRO A 107 10.70 20.56 37.99
C PRO A 107 12.03 20.61 37.22
N GLY A 108 12.36 21.76 36.63
CA GLY A 108 13.55 21.95 35.77
C GLY A 108 14.93 21.83 36.47
N PHE A 109 14.98 21.29 37.68
CA PHE A 109 16.20 20.87 38.39
C PHE A 109 16.49 19.36 38.25
N PHE A 110 15.53 18.55 37.78
CA PHE A 110 15.84 17.18 37.37
C PHE A 110 16.89 17.19 36.25
N ASN A 111 17.84 16.24 36.31
CA ASN A 111 18.93 16.16 35.34
C ASN A 111 18.37 15.98 33.93
N LYS A 112 18.58 16.96 33.04
CA LYS A 112 18.07 16.92 31.66
C LYS A 112 18.47 15.64 30.93
N ASP A 113 19.73 15.23 31.09
CA ASP A 113 20.29 14.01 30.51
C ASP A 113 19.68 12.70 31.05
N GLU A 114 18.81 12.78 32.06
CA GLU A 114 18.14 11.65 32.71
C GLU A 114 16.61 11.75 32.69
N THR A 115 16.02 12.92 32.47
CA THR A 115 14.55 13.12 32.48
C THR A 115 13.98 13.89 31.28
N ASN A 116 14.76 14.14 30.22
CA ASN A 116 14.24 14.74 28.97
C ASN A 116 13.04 13.98 28.36
N TYR A 117 12.87 12.70 28.71
CA TYR A 117 11.75 11.87 28.24
C TYR A 117 10.37 12.26 28.81
N ALA A 118 10.27 13.16 29.79
CA ALA A 118 9.03 13.42 30.52
C ALA A 118 8.47 14.84 30.25
N ASP A 119 7.33 14.92 29.56
CA ASP A 119 6.58 16.18 29.33
C ASP A 119 6.01 16.71 30.65
N CYS A 120 5.25 15.85 31.34
CA CYS A 120 4.58 16.20 32.59
C CYS A 120 4.28 14.97 33.45
N VAL A 121 3.91 15.20 34.71
CA VAL A 121 3.33 14.21 35.60
C VAL A 121 1.86 14.55 35.80
N ILE A 122 0.98 13.58 35.57
CA ILE A 122 -0.48 13.76 35.66
C ILE A 122 -1.02 13.03 36.88
N ARG A 123 -2.10 13.54 37.47
CA ARG A 123 -2.81 12.90 38.58
C ARG A 123 -4.11 12.27 38.11
N LYS A 124 -4.20 10.94 38.19
CA LYS A 124 -5.43 10.19 37.89
C LYS A 124 -6.45 10.31 39.04
N ASN A 125 -7.71 10.02 38.75
CA ASN A 125 -8.85 10.09 39.69
C ASN A 125 -8.65 9.29 41.00
N ASN A 126 -7.85 8.22 40.96
CA ASN A 126 -7.48 7.39 42.11
C ASN A 126 -6.27 7.93 42.91
N ASN A 127 -5.85 9.18 42.65
CA ASN A 127 -4.65 9.83 43.19
C ASN A 127 -3.30 9.21 42.76
N THR A 128 -3.29 8.27 41.81
CA THR A 128 -2.06 7.76 41.18
C THR A 128 -1.40 8.85 40.34
N LEU A 129 -0.07 8.95 40.43
CA LEU A 129 0.75 9.75 39.54
C LEU A 129 1.22 8.90 38.36
N VAL A 130 1.06 9.42 37.15
CA VAL A 130 1.57 8.82 35.91
C VAL A 130 2.49 9.82 35.23
N VAL A 131 3.62 9.35 34.71
CA VAL A 131 4.53 10.19 33.92
C VAL A 131 4.08 10.13 32.46
N VAL A 132 3.76 11.29 31.88
CA VAL A 132 3.51 11.42 30.44
C VAL A 132 4.87 11.56 29.75
N ILE A 133 5.18 10.62 28.86
CA ILE A 133 6.41 10.66 28.09
C ILE A 133 6.27 11.60 26.89
N ASP A 134 7.37 12.28 26.55
CA ASP A 134 7.55 12.95 25.27
C ASP A 134 8.39 12.07 24.33
N PRO A 135 7.81 11.48 23.27
CA PRO A 135 8.55 10.78 22.22
C PRO A 135 9.67 11.60 21.57
N ASP A 136 9.60 12.93 21.59
CA ASP A 136 10.64 13.82 21.07
C ASP A 136 11.85 14.00 22.01
N GLY A 137 11.71 13.67 23.29
CA GLY A 137 12.75 13.71 24.33
C GLY A 137 13.28 12.35 24.78
N MET A 138 12.70 11.24 24.26
CA MET A 138 13.09 9.85 24.57
C MET A 138 14.53 9.48 24.18
N MET A 139 15.17 10.20 23.26
CA MET A 139 16.50 9.87 22.70
C MET A 139 17.45 11.05 22.80
N ASN A 140 18.71 10.81 23.17
CA ASN A 140 19.78 11.83 23.07
C ASN A 140 20.22 12.05 21.60
N ASP A 141 21.06 13.05 21.35
CA ASP A 141 21.50 13.43 19.99
C ASP A 141 22.18 12.28 19.21
N ALA A 142 22.99 11.46 19.89
CA ALA A 142 23.69 10.34 19.27
C ALA A 142 22.75 9.18 18.94
N GLN A 143 21.81 8.88 19.83
CA GLN A 143 20.72 7.92 19.60
C GLN A 143 19.83 8.40 18.44
N THR A 144 19.44 9.68 18.45
CA THR A 144 18.66 10.33 17.40
C THR A 144 19.35 10.25 16.03
N ALA A 145 20.66 10.52 15.96
CA ALA A 145 21.43 10.40 14.73
C ALA A 145 21.49 8.95 14.21
N ALA A 146 21.64 7.96 15.10
CA ALA A 146 21.65 6.54 14.76
C ALA A 146 20.27 6.03 14.31
N PHE A 147 19.20 6.44 15.02
CA PHE A 147 17.81 6.18 14.65
C PHE A 147 17.48 6.73 13.25
N ASN A 148 17.86 7.99 12.99
CA ASN A 148 17.71 8.64 11.68
C ASN A 148 18.54 7.98 10.55
N HIS A 149 19.53 7.14 10.88
CA HIS A 149 20.18 6.26 9.90
C HIS A 149 19.34 5.01 9.63
N VAL A 150 18.92 4.30 10.66
CA VAL A 150 18.11 3.07 10.57
C VAL A 150 16.79 3.31 9.83
N THR A 151 16.03 4.34 10.22
CA THR A 151 14.75 4.71 9.60
C THR A 151 14.90 5.10 8.13
N ARG A 152 16.04 5.71 7.74
CA ARG A 152 16.35 6.02 6.35
C ARG A 152 16.60 4.77 5.51
N ASP A 153 17.29 3.78 6.07
CA ASP A 153 17.65 2.56 5.32
C ASP A 153 16.46 1.60 5.18
N ILE A 154 15.62 1.45 6.21
CA ILE A 154 14.32 0.77 6.12
C ILE A 154 13.49 1.35 4.96
N ARG A 155 13.40 2.68 4.88
CA ARG A 155 12.67 3.36 3.82
C ARG A 155 13.24 3.06 2.43
N LYS A 156 14.57 3.13 2.25
CA LYS A 156 15.22 2.80 0.95
C LYS A 156 14.91 1.38 0.53
N GLU A 157 15.04 0.41 1.45
CA GLU A 157 14.81 -1.01 1.16
C GLU A 157 13.36 -1.27 0.78
N ARG A 158 12.39 -0.70 1.51
CA ARG A 158 10.96 -0.77 1.16
C ARG A 158 10.69 -0.13 -0.21
N GLU A 159 11.31 1.02 -0.52
CA GLU A 159 11.19 1.65 -1.84
C GLU A 159 11.83 0.83 -2.97
N GLU A 160 12.93 0.12 -2.73
CA GLU A 160 13.54 -0.79 -3.71
C GLU A 160 12.74 -2.08 -3.90
N GLU A 161 12.27 -2.70 -2.82
CA GLU A 161 11.45 -3.91 -2.87
C GLU A 161 10.15 -3.66 -3.65
N LEU A 162 9.49 -2.52 -3.41
CA LEU A 162 8.30 -2.09 -4.16
C LEU A 162 8.59 -1.84 -5.64
N LYS A 163 9.77 -1.33 -6.01
CA LYS A 163 10.19 -1.18 -7.41
C LYS A 163 10.38 -2.55 -8.07
N ARG A 164 11.10 -3.47 -7.41
CA ARG A 164 11.35 -4.83 -7.90
C ARG A 164 10.05 -5.61 -8.11
N LYS A 165 9.14 -5.62 -7.12
CA LYS A 165 7.83 -6.28 -7.23
C LYS A 165 6.98 -5.73 -8.38
N ARG A 166 6.95 -4.42 -8.59
CA ARG A 166 6.23 -3.78 -9.71
C ARG A 166 6.81 -4.13 -11.08
N GLU A 167 8.13 -4.22 -11.20
CA GLU A 167 8.78 -4.62 -12.45
C GLU A 167 8.54 -6.10 -12.77
N GLU A 168 8.63 -6.98 -11.76
CA GLU A 168 8.32 -8.40 -11.88
C GLU A 168 6.84 -8.63 -12.28
N GLU A 169 5.90 -7.93 -11.63
CA GLU A 169 4.48 -7.97 -11.98
C GLU A 169 4.21 -7.49 -13.41
N ARG A 170 4.89 -6.42 -13.86
CA ARG A 170 4.82 -5.94 -15.26
C ARG A 170 5.32 -7.00 -16.23
N ARG A 171 6.53 -7.55 -16.01
CA ARG A 171 7.12 -8.59 -16.87
C ARG A 171 6.24 -9.83 -16.95
N ARG A 172 5.65 -10.25 -15.81
CA ARG A 172 4.71 -11.36 -15.75
C ARG A 172 3.46 -11.10 -16.60
N LYS A 173 2.85 -9.92 -16.49
CA LYS A 173 1.68 -9.53 -17.29
C LYS A 173 2.00 -9.44 -18.79
N GLU A 174 3.19 -8.96 -19.14
CA GLU A 174 3.67 -8.93 -20.54
C GLU A 174 3.87 -10.34 -21.11
N GLU A 175 4.39 -11.29 -20.32
CA GLU A 175 4.56 -12.69 -20.74
C GLU A 175 3.22 -13.46 -20.80
N GLU A 176 2.34 -13.29 -19.82
CA GLU A 176 0.97 -13.84 -19.82
C GLU A 176 0.15 -13.31 -21.01
N LYS A 177 0.30 -12.02 -21.34
CA LYS A 177 -0.29 -11.44 -22.55
C LYS A 177 0.26 -12.08 -23.82
N ARG A 178 1.59 -12.17 -23.97
CA ARG A 178 2.22 -12.69 -25.19
C ARG A 178 1.83 -14.15 -25.46
N LYS A 179 1.82 -15.00 -24.43
CA LYS A 179 1.35 -16.40 -24.55
C LYS A 179 -0.09 -16.48 -25.04
N ARG A 180 -0.98 -15.62 -24.53
CA ARG A 180 -2.38 -15.57 -24.97
C ARG A 180 -2.53 -15.08 -26.42
N GLU A 181 -1.69 -14.16 -26.87
CA GLU A 181 -1.65 -13.73 -28.28
C GLU A 181 -1.10 -14.84 -29.19
N GLU A 182 -0.07 -15.58 -28.74
CA GLU A 182 0.47 -16.77 -29.42
C GLU A 182 -0.58 -17.90 -29.53
N GLU A 183 -1.33 -18.19 -28.46
CA GLU A 183 -2.42 -19.16 -28.40
C GLU A 183 -3.57 -18.80 -29.37
N ILE A 184 -4.01 -17.53 -29.37
CA ILE A 184 -5.07 -17.05 -30.28
C ILE A 184 -4.63 -17.19 -31.74
N ALA A 185 -3.42 -16.74 -32.08
CA ALA A 185 -2.89 -16.85 -33.44
C ALA A 185 -2.75 -18.30 -33.91
N GLN A 186 -2.41 -19.24 -33.01
CA GLN A 186 -2.36 -20.66 -33.34
C GLN A 186 -3.77 -21.23 -33.58
N MET A 187 -4.76 -20.92 -32.74
CA MET A 187 -6.15 -21.36 -32.95
C MET A 187 -6.76 -20.81 -34.25
N GLU A 188 -6.50 -19.54 -34.59
CA GLU A 188 -6.95 -18.95 -35.86
C GLU A 188 -6.30 -19.64 -37.08
N LYS A 189 -5.00 -19.95 -36.98
CA LYS A 189 -4.25 -20.65 -38.02
C LYS A 189 -4.73 -22.09 -38.23
N GLU A 190 -5.04 -22.81 -37.15
CA GLU A 190 -5.60 -24.17 -37.21
C GLU A 190 -6.99 -24.15 -37.87
N ARG A 191 -7.89 -23.27 -37.41
CA ARG A 191 -9.22 -23.07 -38.00
C ARG A 191 -9.18 -22.69 -39.48
N MET A 192 -8.21 -21.87 -39.90
CA MET A 192 -8.01 -21.52 -41.31
C MET A 192 -7.47 -22.70 -42.14
N ALA A 193 -6.68 -23.59 -41.56
CA ALA A 193 -6.23 -24.81 -42.22
C ALA A 193 -7.40 -25.79 -42.44
N GLU A 194 -8.27 -25.98 -41.44
CA GLU A 194 -9.50 -26.79 -41.58
C GLU A 194 -10.41 -26.26 -42.69
N LEU A 195 -10.69 -24.95 -42.70
CA LEU A 195 -11.56 -24.31 -43.70
C LEU A 195 -10.98 -24.37 -45.13
N THR A 196 -9.66 -24.42 -45.30
CA THR A 196 -9.05 -24.60 -46.64
C THR A 196 -9.04 -26.06 -47.07
N ALA A 197 -8.84 -27.01 -46.15
CA ALA A 197 -8.96 -28.45 -46.44
C ALA A 197 -10.40 -28.86 -46.81
N GLU A 198 -11.41 -28.33 -46.12
CA GLU A 198 -12.82 -28.60 -46.41
C GLU A 198 -13.20 -28.10 -47.81
N LYS A 199 -12.82 -26.86 -48.16
CA LYS A 199 -13.03 -26.28 -49.50
C LYS A 199 -12.37 -27.12 -50.59
N ALA A 200 -11.09 -27.46 -50.45
CA ALA A 200 -10.39 -28.31 -51.41
C ALA A 200 -11.07 -29.69 -51.59
N SER A 201 -11.71 -30.23 -50.55
CA SER A 201 -12.51 -31.47 -50.64
C SER A 201 -13.82 -31.31 -51.41
N ASN A 202 -14.37 -30.10 -51.50
CA ASN A 202 -15.61 -29.79 -52.22
C ASN A 202 -15.32 -29.38 -53.68
N ASP A 203 -14.30 -28.56 -53.91
CA ASP A 203 -13.81 -28.23 -55.26
C ASP A 203 -13.46 -29.52 -56.05
N ALA A 204 -12.85 -30.51 -55.36
CA ALA A 204 -12.54 -31.83 -55.93
C ALA A 204 -13.78 -32.72 -56.24
N LYS A 205 -14.97 -32.36 -55.73
CA LYS A 205 -16.25 -33.01 -56.08
C LYS A 205 -16.93 -32.30 -57.26
N GLU A 206 -16.91 -30.97 -57.28
CA GLU A 206 -17.54 -30.16 -58.33
C GLU A 206 -16.79 -30.22 -59.67
N GLY A 207 -15.47 -30.43 -59.66
CA GLY A 207 -14.62 -30.54 -60.86
C GLY A 207 -14.88 -31.74 -61.79
N LYS A 208 -16.06 -32.39 -61.72
CA LYS A 208 -16.42 -33.58 -62.52
C LYS A 208 -17.50 -33.37 -63.58
N GLU A 209 -18.15 -32.21 -63.67
CA GLU A 209 -19.11 -31.94 -64.74
C GLU A 209 -18.47 -31.20 -65.93
N LYS A 210 -18.42 -31.88 -67.09
CA LYS A 210 -18.19 -31.25 -68.40
C LYS A 210 -19.53 -31.08 -69.12
N PRO A 211 -19.81 -29.91 -69.73
CA PRO A 211 -21.02 -29.74 -70.53
C PRO A 211 -20.90 -30.44 -71.91
N SER A 212 -21.99 -31.06 -72.36
CA SER A 212 -22.18 -31.52 -73.74
C SER A 212 -23.49 -30.97 -74.31
N LYS A 213 -23.50 -30.70 -75.62
CA LYS A 213 -24.56 -30.02 -76.38
C LYS A 213 -25.69 -31.01 -76.79
N GLU A 214 -26.75 -30.70 -77.58
CA GLU A 214 -27.00 -29.63 -78.57
C GLU A 214 -28.49 -29.53 -79.00
N GLY A 215 -28.95 -28.35 -79.48
CA GLY A 215 -30.21 -28.15 -80.24
C GLY A 215 -31.49 -27.83 -79.42
N LYS A 216 -32.52 -27.14 -79.97
CA LYS A 216 -32.70 -26.58 -81.33
C LYS A 216 -33.90 -25.58 -81.37
N ALA A 217 -33.74 -24.42 -82.05
CA ALA A 217 -34.79 -23.47 -82.54
C ALA A 217 -35.77 -22.83 -81.49
N ASP A 218 -36.42 -21.67 -81.70
CA ASP A 218 -36.64 -20.87 -82.93
C ASP A 218 -36.59 -19.32 -82.70
N LYS A 219 -36.97 -18.51 -83.71
CA LYS A 219 -36.81 -17.02 -83.84
C LYS A 219 -38.16 -16.29 -84.09
N PRO A 220 -38.26 -14.95 -84.30
CA PRO A 220 -37.45 -13.77 -83.92
C PRO A 220 -38.27 -12.50 -83.45
N VAL A 221 -37.62 -11.31 -83.32
CA VAL A 221 -38.21 -9.92 -83.27
C VAL A 221 -38.98 -9.57 -81.97
N ASN A 222 -38.78 -8.45 -81.24
CA ASN A 222 -38.02 -7.18 -81.38
C ASN A 222 -37.47 -6.70 -79.99
N SER A 223 -37.15 -5.45 -79.57
CA SER A 223 -37.10 -4.06 -80.11
C SER A 223 -36.16 -3.14 -79.27
N GLU A 224 -36.09 -1.85 -79.63
CA GLU A 224 -35.56 -0.68 -78.89
C GLU A 224 -36.29 -0.37 -77.53
N LYS A 225 -35.92 0.57 -76.62
CA LYS A 225 -35.02 1.77 -76.68
C LYS A 225 -34.70 2.39 -75.27
N THR A 226 -33.50 3.02 -75.13
CA THR A 226 -33.08 4.22 -74.32
C THR A 226 -33.47 4.50 -72.84
N GLY A 227 -32.57 5.22 -72.13
CA GLY A 227 -32.70 5.80 -70.77
C GLY A 227 -31.54 5.32 -69.87
N ASP A 228 -30.56 6.09 -69.37
CA ASP A 228 -30.53 7.42 -68.70
C ASP A 228 -31.29 7.42 -67.35
N GLU A 229 -30.78 7.97 -66.23
CA GLU A 229 -29.66 8.91 -66.02
C GLU A 229 -28.96 8.74 -64.63
N LYS A 230 -27.97 9.59 -64.32
CA LYS A 230 -27.27 9.76 -63.00
C LYS A 230 -27.91 11.00 -62.26
N PRO A 231 -27.40 11.63 -61.17
CA PRO A 231 -26.37 11.27 -60.17
C PRO A 231 -26.65 11.70 -58.67
N SER A 232 -25.68 11.39 -57.80
CA SER A 232 -25.13 12.22 -56.68
C SER A 232 -25.99 12.70 -55.48
N LYS A 233 -25.45 12.46 -54.27
CA LYS A 233 -24.96 13.44 -53.24
C LYS A 233 -24.75 12.69 -51.90
N GLU A 234 -23.69 12.82 -51.11
CA GLU A 234 -22.64 13.84 -50.93
C GLU A 234 -23.12 15.16 -50.30
N VAL A 235 -22.97 15.26 -48.96
CA VAL A 235 -22.91 16.50 -48.15
C VAL A 235 -21.97 16.23 -46.96
N GLU A 236 -20.97 17.08 -46.76
CA GLU A 236 -20.12 17.14 -45.55
C GLU A 236 -20.64 18.18 -44.54
N GLY A 237 -20.14 18.17 -43.30
CA GLY A 237 -20.34 19.25 -42.31
C GLY A 237 -20.27 18.70 -40.88
N GLU A 238 -19.14 18.73 -40.17
CA GLU A 238 -18.39 19.87 -39.61
C GLU A 238 -18.90 20.35 -38.22
N LYS A 239 -18.00 20.24 -37.21
CA LYS A 239 -17.79 21.21 -36.10
C LYS A 239 -18.92 21.35 -35.04
N THR A 240 -18.70 21.80 -33.79
CA THR A 240 -17.49 22.13 -32.99
C THR A 240 -17.87 22.26 -31.50
N LYS A 241 -16.92 21.99 -30.58
CA LYS A 241 -16.73 22.65 -29.26
C LYS A 241 -17.89 22.54 -28.23
N GLU A 242 -17.80 22.95 -26.95
CA GLU A 242 -16.74 23.06 -25.91
C GLU A 242 -17.43 23.55 -24.61
N GLU A 243 -16.70 23.67 -23.49
CA GLU A 243 -17.14 24.31 -22.22
C GLU A 243 -18.25 23.56 -21.42
N VAL A 244 -17.96 22.97 -20.25
CA VAL A 244 -17.65 23.55 -18.92
C VAL A 244 -18.90 23.97 -18.12
N LYS A 245 -19.17 23.23 -17.02
CA LYS A 245 -19.33 23.82 -15.68
C LYS A 245 -19.28 22.79 -14.56
N ASP A 246 -18.68 23.19 -13.45
CA ASP A 246 -18.76 22.56 -12.13
C ASP A 246 -20.00 23.07 -11.35
N GLU A 247 -20.57 22.22 -10.50
CA GLU A 247 -21.33 22.53 -9.27
C GLU A 247 -21.02 21.47 -8.19
#